data_AF-Q11J19-F1
#
_entry.id   AF-Q11J19-F1
#
_cell.length_a   1.000
_cell.length_b   1.000
_cell.length_c   1.000
_cell.angle_alpha   90.00
_cell.angle_beta   90.00
_cell.angle_gamma   90.00
#
_symmetry.space_group_name_H-M   'P 1'
#
loop_
_entity.id
_entity.type
_entity.pdbx_description
1 polymer ?
#
loop_
_entity_poly.entity_id
_entity_poly.type
_entity_poly.pdbx_seq_one_letter_code
_entity_poly.pdbx_strand_id
1 'polypeptide(L)'
;MKILAPFEATNLNETKVGDLIRIIHSPSPFGLIVHSYQGQRVVAVLQDAETRPPYHIAYKRDFPCFRYTAGWVLELPQDGAEFSADKLASTAGVIHIGKNGPLLNLSASTAEDEPLTVNLNTFDWDDVDHRDAAFPIWRIWASADDMQRDDATPIFEFKAPQSTT
;
A
#
# COMPACT_ATOMS: atom_id res chain seq x y z
N MET A 1 17.93 18.02 10.12
CA MET A 1 18.63 16.91 9.44
C MET A 1 17.62 15.79 9.28
N LYS A 2 17.18 15.46 8.06
CA LYS A 2 16.18 14.41 7.84
C LYS A 2 16.90 13.07 7.89
N ILE A 3 16.73 12.32 8.98
CA ILE A 3 17.20 10.94 9.05
C ILE A 3 16.38 10.19 8.00
N LEU A 4 17.05 9.71 6.95
CA LEU A 4 16.43 8.75 6.05
C LEU A 4 16.26 7.47 6.87
N ALA A 5 15.03 6.94 6.94
CA ALA A 5 14.77 5.62 7.52
C ALA A 5 15.85 4.63 7.04
N PRO A 6 16.31 3.68 7.87
CA PRO A 6 17.29 2.71 7.42
C PRO A 6 16.71 1.95 6.23
N PHE A 7 17.29 2.20 5.05
CA PHE A 7 16.96 1.52 3.81
C PHE A 7 18.19 0.78 3.32
N GLU A 8 17.95 -0.28 2.58
CA GLU A 8 18.98 -1.08 1.92
C GLU A 8 18.80 -0.97 0.41
N ALA A 9 19.87 -0.62 -0.29
CA ALA A 9 19.90 -0.74 -1.74
C ALA A 9 20.03 -2.22 -2.11
N THR A 10 19.08 -2.73 -2.89
CA THR A 10 18.98 -4.15 -3.24
C THR A 10 18.31 -4.28 -4.61
N ASN A 11 18.13 -5.50 -5.07
CA ASN A 11 17.39 -5.81 -6.28
C ASN A 11 16.00 -6.37 -5.95
N LEU A 12 15.05 -6.20 -6.87
CA LEU A 12 13.67 -6.60 -6.67
C LEU A 12 13.53 -8.11 -6.39
N ASN A 13 14.37 -8.95 -6.99
CA ASN A 13 14.39 -10.40 -6.72
C ASN A 13 14.86 -10.78 -5.29
N GLU A 14 15.61 -9.91 -4.62
CA GLU A 14 16.13 -10.09 -3.26
C GLU A 14 15.12 -9.62 -2.18
N THR A 15 14.01 -9.02 -2.61
CA THR A 15 12.89 -8.63 -1.75
C THR A 15 12.00 -9.82 -1.41
N LYS A 16 11.31 -9.70 -0.28
CA LYS A 16 10.37 -10.67 0.28
C LYS A 16 8.96 -10.09 0.29
N VAL A 17 7.96 -10.96 0.30
CA VAL A 17 6.57 -10.57 0.54
C VAL A 17 6.48 -9.82 1.86
N GLY A 18 5.76 -8.68 1.85
CA GLY A 18 5.67 -7.74 2.96
C GLY A 18 6.75 -6.65 2.99
N ASP A 19 7.78 -6.74 2.14
CA ASP A 19 8.77 -5.65 2.05
C ASP A 19 8.14 -4.40 1.44
N LEU A 20 8.34 -3.26 2.11
CA LEU A 20 8.11 -1.95 1.52
C LEU A 20 9.34 -1.54 0.72
N ILE A 21 9.13 -1.13 -0.52
CA ILE A 21 10.19 -0.81 -1.47
C ILE A 21 9.96 0.52 -2.17
N ARG A 22 11.02 1.07 -2.74
CA ARG A 22 10.99 2.16 -3.72
C ARG A 22 11.81 1.77 -4.94
N ILE A 23 11.17 1.62 -6.09
CA ILE A 23 11.83 1.24 -7.34
C ILE A 23 12.60 2.45 -7.89
N ILE A 24 13.88 2.27 -8.19
CA ILE A 24 14.71 3.34 -8.75
C ILE A 24 14.25 3.60 -10.20
N HIS A 25 14.10 4.89 -10.56
CA HIS A 25 13.60 5.36 -11.87
C HIS A 25 12.10 5.15 -12.15
N SER A 26 11.32 4.65 -11.19
CA SER A 26 9.86 4.71 -11.29
C SER A 26 9.36 6.09 -10.87
N PRO A 27 8.35 6.66 -11.56
CA PRO A 27 7.66 7.85 -11.06
C PRO A 27 6.83 7.54 -9.80
N SER A 28 6.57 6.25 -9.52
CA SER A 28 5.89 5.84 -8.29
C SER A 28 6.81 5.92 -7.08
N PRO A 29 6.36 6.53 -5.96
CA PRO A 29 7.20 6.74 -4.81
C PRO A 29 7.44 5.45 -4.01
N PHE A 30 6.49 4.53 -3.94
CA PHE A 30 6.58 3.31 -3.11
C PHE A 30 5.83 2.12 -3.71
N GLY A 31 6.21 0.92 -3.29
CA GLY A 31 5.51 -0.32 -3.58
C GLY A 31 5.64 -1.30 -2.43
N LEU A 32 4.64 -2.15 -2.27
CA LEU A 32 4.62 -3.24 -1.30
C LEU A 32 4.70 -4.56 -2.07
N ILE A 33 5.62 -5.46 -1.70
CA ILE A 33 5.67 -6.79 -2.30
C ILE A 33 4.51 -7.61 -1.75
N VAL A 34 3.51 -7.90 -2.59
CA VAL A 34 2.33 -8.65 -2.17
C VAL A 34 2.38 -10.10 -2.59
N HIS A 35 3.08 -10.44 -3.68
CA HIS A 35 3.18 -11.84 -4.09
C HIS A 35 4.48 -12.14 -4.83
N SER A 36 4.85 -13.42 -4.84
CA SER A 36 6.02 -13.93 -5.56
C SER A 36 5.67 -15.23 -6.26
N TYR A 37 5.69 -15.23 -7.59
CA TYR A 37 5.37 -16.41 -8.39
C TYR A 37 6.34 -16.58 -9.56
N GLN A 38 6.95 -17.77 -9.69
CA GLN A 38 7.85 -18.13 -10.80
C GLN A 38 8.94 -17.08 -11.09
N GLY A 39 9.56 -16.51 -10.04
CA GLY A 39 10.60 -15.48 -10.18
C GLY A 39 10.08 -14.07 -10.50
N GLN A 40 8.76 -13.88 -10.60
CA GLN A 40 8.12 -12.57 -10.71
C GLN A 40 7.77 -12.04 -9.32
N ARG A 41 7.76 -10.71 -9.19
CA ARG A 41 7.28 -10.01 -8.00
C ARG A 41 6.03 -9.23 -8.37
N VAL A 42 4.93 -9.52 -7.68
CA VAL A 42 3.72 -8.71 -7.75
C VAL A 42 3.85 -7.62 -6.70
N VAL A 43 3.79 -6.38 -7.16
CA VAL A 43 3.97 -5.20 -6.34
C VAL A 43 2.66 -4.43 -6.32
N ALA A 44 2.14 -4.18 -5.12
CA ALA A 44 1.12 -3.15 -4.91
C ALA A 44 1.81 -1.80 -4.96
N VAL A 45 1.67 -1.09 -6.07
CA VAL A 45 2.25 0.23 -6.30
C VAL A 45 1.39 1.25 -5.59
N LEU A 46 2.01 2.00 -4.67
CA LEU A 46 1.35 2.98 -3.83
C LEU A 46 1.51 4.36 -4.47
N GLN A 47 0.38 4.98 -4.82
CA GLN A 47 0.34 6.30 -5.43
C GLN A 47 -0.80 7.12 -4.84
N ASP A 48 -0.65 8.44 -4.96
CA ASP A 48 -1.70 9.38 -4.59
C ASP A 48 -2.89 9.26 -5.55
N ALA A 49 -4.11 9.32 -5.01
CA ALA A 49 -5.32 9.10 -5.79
C ALA A 49 -5.57 10.14 -6.88
N GLU A 50 -5.04 11.36 -6.74
CA GLU A 50 -5.15 12.41 -7.76
C GLU A 50 -4.29 12.12 -8.99
N THR A 51 -3.15 11.44 -8.80
CA THR A 51 -2.26 11.07 -9.90
C THR A 51 -2.72 9.78 -10.55
N ARG A 52 -2.88 8.73 -9.74
CA ARG A 52 -3.35 7.41 -10.15
C ARG A 52 -3.59 6.59 -8.88
N PRO A 53 -4.75 5.92 -8.74
CA PRO A 53 -5.02 5.11 -7.57
C PRO A 53 -4.01 3.96 -7.43
N PRO A 54 -3.77 3.45 -6.20
CA PRO A 54 -2.95 2.27 -5.97
C PRO A 54 -3.38 1.11 -6.86
N TYR A 55 -2.39 0.45 -7.45
CA TYR A 55 -2.61 -0.61 -8.43
C TYR A 55 -1.59 -1.72 -8.25
N HIS A 56 -1.85 -2.91 -8.76
CA HIS A 56 -0.87 -4.00 -8.74
C HIS A 56 -0.13 -4.11 -10.08
N ILE A 57 1.12 -4.57 -10.06
CA ILE A 57 1.87 -4.89 -11.29
C ILE A 57 2.83 -6.05 -11.04
N ALA A 58 2.94 -6.95 -12.01
CA ALA A 58 3.91 -8.03 -11.98
C ALA A 58 5.21 -7.62 -12.70
N TYR A 59 6.31 -7.53 -11.96
CA TYR A 59 7.63 -7.32 -12.53
C TYR A 59 8.29 -8.68 -12.83
N LYS A 60 8.65 -8.87 -14.11
CA LYS A 60 9.38 -10.06 -14.60
C LYS A 60 10.89 -9.88 -14.66
N ARG A 61 11.35 -8.63 -14.57
CA ARG A 61 12.78 -8.28 -14.61
C ARG A 61 13.22 -7.88 -13.22
N ASP A 62 14.50 -8.08 -13.00
CA ASP A 62 15.15 -7.59 -11.81
C ASP A 62 15.42 -6.09 -11.94
N PHE A 63 15.02 -5.32 -10.93
CA PHE A 63 15.16 -3.87 -10.91
C PHE A 63 15.85 -3.45 -9.61
N PRO A 64 16.77 -2.47 -9.67
CA PRO A 64 17.33 -1.91 -8.46
C PRO A 64 16.24 -1.14 -7.69
N CYS A 65 16.21 -1.34 -6.38
CA CYS A 65 15.23 -0.72 -5.49
C CYS A 65 15.86 -0.39 -4.12
N PHE A 66 15.20 0.47 -3.37
CA PHE A 66 15.46 0.64 -1.95
C PHE A 66 14.43 -0.16 -1.16
N ARG A 67 14.88 -1.09 -0.32
CA ARG A 67 14.04 -1.81 0.63
C ARG A 67 14.07 -1.12 1.99
N TYR A 68 12.90 -0.87 2.57
CA TYR A 68 12.76 -0.36 3.92
C TYR A 68 12.69 -1.55 4.87
N THR A 69 13.82 -1.89 5.49
CA THR A 69 14.02 -3.14 6.25
C THR A 69 13.54 -3.07 7.70
N ALA A 70 13.12 -1.91 8.17
CA ALA A 70 12.93 -1.64 9.59
C ALA A 70 11.51 -1.21 9.92
N GLY A 71 10.67 -2.18 10.33
CA GLY A 71 9.52 -1.92 11.21
C GLY A 71 8.61 -0.76 10.80
N TRP A 72 8.44 -0.54 9.50
CA TRP A 72 7.51 0.46 9.01
C TRP A 72 6.12 0.12 9.56
N VAL A 73 5.33 1.15 9.85
CA VAL A 73 3.98 0.94 10.39
C VAL A 73 2.95 1.61 9.51
N LEU A 74 1.80 0.96 9.41
CA LEU A 74 0.62 1.47 8.76
C LEU A 74 -0.29 2.08 9.81
N GLU A 75 -0.57 3.37 9.68
CA GLU A 75 -1.52 4.09 10.52
C GLU A 75 -2.85 4.22 9.79
N LEU A 76 -3.92 3.85 10.48
CA LEU A 76 -5.30 4.10 10.08
C LEU A 76 -5.90 5.12 11.07
N PRO A 77 -5.95 6.42 10.70
CA PRO A 77 -6.48 7.46 11.58
C PRO A 77 -7.92 7.15 12.02
N GLN A 78 -8.21 7.28 13.32
CA GLN A 78 -9.55 6.96 13.86
C GLN A 78 -10.66 7.83 13.29
N ASP A 79 -10.36 9.08 12.98
CA ASP A 79 -11.25 10.05 12.35
C ASP A 79 -11.46 9.80 10.85
N GLY A 80 -10.67 8.90 10.26
CA GLY A 80 -10.76 8.52 8.85
C GLY A 80 -11.71 7.36 8.55
N ALA A 81 -12.34 6.74 9.54
CA ALA A 81 -13.21 5.59 9.32
C ALA A 81 -14.60 6.01 8.79
N GLU A 82 -15.00 5.45 7.66
CA GLU A 82 -16.36 5.55 7.11
C GLU A 82 -17.09 4.22 7.23
N PHE A 83 -18.28 4.23 7.83
CA PHE A 83 -19.14 3.04 8.00
C PHE A 83 -20.00 2.71 6.76
N SER A 84 -19.76 3.36 5.62
CA SER A 84 -20.47 3.07 4.36
C SER A 84 -19.53 2.38 3.39
N ALA A 85 -19.23 1.11 3.65
CA ALA A 85 -18.36 0.31 2.79
C ALA A 85 -18.88 0.30 1.35
N ASP A 86 -20.19 0.27 1.11
CA ASP A 86 -20.75 0.15 -0.25
C ASP A 86 -20.27 1.23 -1.23
N LYS A 87 -20.04 2.47 -0.78
CA LYS A 87 -19.54 3.54 -1.66
C LYS A 87 -18.04 3.42 -1.93
N LEU A 88 -17.30 2.85 -0.97
CA LEU A 88 -15.84 2.79 -0.98
C LEU A 88 -15.29 1.39 -1.28
N ALA A 89 -16.14 0.36 -1.34
CA ALA A 89 -15.78 -1.06 -1.43
C ALA A 89 -14.99 -1.39 -2.68
N SER A 90 -15.20 -0.63 -3.75
CA SER A 90 -14.46 -0.74 -5.01
C SER A 90 -13.47 0.40 -5.23
N THR A 91 -13.32 1.32 -4.28
CA THR A 91 -12.41 2.45 -4.40
C THR A 91 -10.98 1.96 -4.16
N ALA A 92 -10.18 1.99 -5.21
CA ALA A 92 -8.78 1.61 -5.13
C ALA A 92 -7.99 2.53 -4.19
N GLY A 93 -7.11 1.92 -3.41
CA GLY A 93 -6.36 2.54 -2.34
C GLY A 93 -7.09 2.60 -1.00
N VAL A 94 -8.40 2.37 -0.92
CA VAL A 94 -9.10 2.27 0.37
C VAL A 94 -8.67 1.00 1.10
N ILE A 95 -8.46 1.12 2.41
CA ILE A 95 -8.24 -0.03 3.30
C ILE A 95 -9.54 -0.37 4.00
N HIS A 96 -9.95 -1.64 3.94
CA HIS A 96 -11.09 -2.17 4.66
C HIS A 96 -10.61 -2.96 5.87
N ILE A 97 -11.22 -2.76 7.04
CA ILE A 97 -10.94 -3.57 8.24
C ILE A 97 -12.19 -4.40 8.55
N GLY A 98 -12.02 -5.71 8.36
CA GLY A 98 -13.06 -6.70 8.56
C GLY A 98 -12.66 -7.84 9.48
N LYS A 99 -13.44 -8.91 9.44
CA LYS A 99 -13.15 -10.16 10.17
C LYS A 99 -11.83 -10.81 9.76
N ASN A 100 -11.40 -10.62 8.51
CA ASN A 100 -10.18 -11.22 7.95
C ASN A 100 -8.94 -10.34 8.20
N GLY A 101 -9.12 -9.13 8.73
CA GLY A 101 -8.06 -8.15 8.96
C GLY A 101 -8.11 -6.98 7.98
N PRO A 102 -6.99 -6.23 7.85
CA PRO A 102 -6.87 -5.11 6.93
C PRO A 102 -6.71 -5.59 5.49
N LEU A 103 -7.56 -5.08 4.61
CA LEU A 103 -7.64 -5.42 3.20
C LEU A 103 -7.41 -4.15 2.37
N LEU A 104 -6.38 -4.11 1.52
CA LEU A 104 -6.10 -2.98 0.63
C LEU A 104 -6.69 -3.26 -0.75
N ASN A 105 -7.57 -2.38 -1.22
CA ASN A 105 -8.07 -2.43 -2.59
C ASN A 105 -7.02 -1.88 -3.56
N LEU A 106 -6.77 -2.61 -4.63
CA LEU A 106 -5.87 -2.23 -5.71
C LEU A 106 -6.64 -2.19 -7.01
N SER A 107 -6.46 -1.12 -7.78
CA SER A 107 -6.95 -1.10 -9.14
C SER A 107 -6.17 -2.10 -9.98
N ALA A 108 -6.81 -2.48 -11.07
CA ALA A 108 -6.17 -3.11 -12.19
C ALA A 108 -5.01 -2.26 -12.74
N SER A 109 -3.98 -2.93 -13.26
CA SER A 109 -2.85 -2.26 -13.91
C SER A 109 -3.24 -1.69 -15.28
N THR A 110 -4.17 -2.40 -15.94
CA THR A 110 -4.80 -2.10 -17.21
C THR A 110 -6.32 -2.13 -17.07
N ALA A 111 -7.09 -1.58 -18.01
CA ALA A 111 -8.56 -1.64 -17.93
C ALA A 111 -9.15 -3.05 -18.04
N GLU A 112 -8.33 -4.05 -18.38
CA GLU A 112 -8.74 -5.45 -18.57
C GLU A 112 -8.54 -6.33 -17.32
N ASP A 113 -7.75 -5.89 -16.34
CA ASP A 113 -7.58 -6.68 -15.10
C ASP A 113 -8.75 -6.40 -14.13
N GLU A 114 -9.12 -7.40 -13.34
CA GLU A 114 -10.09 -7.19 -12.25
C GLU A 114 -9.42 -6.42 -11.09
N PRO A 115 -10.17 -5.57 -10.36
CA PRO A 115 -9.67 -5.02 -9.11
C PRO A 115 -9.33 -6.16 -8.16
N LEU A 116 -8.21 -6.03 -7.46
CA LEU A 116 -7.73 -7.03 -6.53
C LEU A 116 -7.65 -6.45 -5.14
N THR A 117 -7.98 -7.25 -4.14
CA THR A 117 -7.85 -6.88 -2.76
C THR A 117 -6.78 -7.75 -2.11
N VAL A 118 -5.87 -7.12 -1.37
CA VAL A 118 -4.77 -7.79 -0.67
C VAL A 118 -4.97 -7.68 0.83
N ASN A 119 -4.94 -8.81 1.52
CA ASN A 119 -4.89 -8.83 2.98
C ASN A 119 -3.48 -8.42 3.46
N LEU A 120 -3.36 -7.33 4.21
CA LEU A 120 -2.06 -6.79 4.63
C LEU A 120 -1.42 -7.55 5.80
N ASN A 121 -2.14 -8.48 6.44
CA ASN A 121 -1.55 -9.39 7.44
C ASN A 121 -0.89 -10.60 6.78
N THR A 122 -1.52 -11.16 5.74
CA THR A 122 -1.08 -12.41 5.10
C THR A 122 -0.36 -12.17 3.78
N PHE A 123 -0.55 -11.00 3.17
CA PHE A 123 -0.16 -10.66 1.81
C PHE A 123 -0.68 -11.68 0.79
N ASP A 124 -1.94 -12.07 0.94
CA ASP A 124 -2.65 -12.92 -0.01
C ASP A 124 -3.91 -12.21 -0.52
N TRP A 125 -4.46 -12.70 -1.62
CA TRP A 125 -5.70 -12.20 -2.19
C TRP A 125 -6.87 -12.60 -1.28
N ASP A 126 -7.77 -11.65 -1.01
CA ASP A 126 -8.94 -11.85 -0.16
C ASP A 126 -10.09 -10.96 -0.62
N ASP A 127 -11.31 -11.25 -0.21
CA ASP A 127 -12.51 -10.50 -0.61
C ASP A 127 -12.94 -9.53 0.50
N VAL A 128 -13.38 -8.32 0.11
CA VAL A 128 -13.97 -7.34 1.03
C VAL A 128 -15.42 -7.73 1.37
N ASP A 129 -15.79 -7.71 2.65
CA ASP A 129 -17.19 -7.81 3.08
C ASP A 129 -17.80 -6.39 3.08
N HIS A 130 -19.03 -6.23 2.56
CA HIS A 130 -19.76 -4.95 2.55
C HIS A 130 -20.00 -4.35 3.94
N ARG A 131 -19.71 -5.09 5.01
CA ARG A 131 -19.81 -4.63 6.41
C ARG A 131 -18.48 -4.15 6.99
N ASP A 132 -17.39 -4.24 6.24
CA ASP A 132 -16.06 -3.84 6.72
C ASP A 132 -15.96 -2.32 6.86
N ALA A 133 -15.26 -1.87 7.90
CA ALA A 133 -15.01 -0.44 8.08
C ALA A 133 -14.02 0.05 7.01
N ALA A 134 -14.34 1.12 6.30
CA ALA A 134 -13.50 1.66 5.23
C ALA A 134 -12.65 2.82 5.73
N PHE A 135 -11.38 2.85 5.34
CA PHE A 135 -10.39 3.87 5.67
C PHE A 135 -9.87 4.51 4.36
N PRO A 136 -10.54 5.57 3.87
CA PRO A 136 -10.08 6.35 2.71
C PRO A 136 -8.79 7.14 2.96
N ILE A 137 -8.33 7.24 4.20
CA ILE A 137 -7.08 7.92 4.56
C ILE A 137 -6.23 6.96 5.38
N TRP A 138 -4.96 6.83 5.02
CA TRP A 138 -3.98 6.05 5.77
C TRP A 138 -2.56 6.53 5.49
N ARG A 139 -1.64 6.17 6.37
CA ARG A 139 -0.25 6.64 6.32
C ARG A 139 0.72 5.50 6.55
N ILE A 140 1.86 5.56 5.89
CA ILE A 140 3.00 4.71 6.19
C ILE A 140 4.04 5.56 6.90
N TRP A 141 4.49 5.07 8.04
CA TRP A 141 5.57 5.65 8.82
C TRP A 141 6.81 4.78 8.70
N ALA A 142 7.98 5.43 8.76
CA ALA A 142 9.26 4.73 8.73
C ALA A 142 9.43 3.76 9.91
N SER A 143 8.85 4.08 11.07
CA SER A 143 8.87 3.24 12.27
C SER A 143 7.70 3.58 13.20
N ALA A 144 7.42 2.71 14.16
CA ALA A 144 6.47 3.00 15.25
C ALA A 144 6.91 4.21 16.09
N ASP A 145 8.22 4.35 16.33
CA ASP A 145 8.77 5.47 17.10
C ASP A 145 8.60 6.80 16.34
N ASP A 146 8.79 6.81 15.02
CA ASP A 146 8.54 8.00 14.21
C ASP A 146 7.06 8.40 14.23
N MET A 147 6.13 7.44 14.21
CA MET A 147 4.70 7.74 14.30
C MET A 147 4.31 8.47 15.60
N GLN A 148 5.06 8.26 16.69
CA GLN A 148 4.77 8.88 18.00
C GLN A 148 5.44 10.26 18.19
N ARG A 149 6.25 10.72 17.22
CA ARG A 149 6.98 11.99 17.33
C ARG A 149 6.16 13.14 16.73
N ASP A 150 5.98 14.21 17.50
CA ASP A 150 5.22 15.40 17.09
C ASP A 150 5.76 16.09 15.83
N ASP A 151 7.05 15.93 15.53
CA ASP A 151 7.74 16.57 14.40
C ASP A 151 7.95 15.65 13.19
N ALA A 152 7.54 14.39 13.29
CA ALA A 152 7.73 13.42 12.22
C ALA A 152 6.67 13.56 11.13
N THR A 153 7.06 13.22 9.91
CA THR A 153 6.15 13.16 8.76
C THR A 153 6.08 11.73 8.25
N PRO A 154 4.89 11.24 7.84
CA PRO A 154 4.79 9.93 7.21
C PRO A 154 5.66 9.89 5.95
N ILE A 155 6.20 8.71 5.64
CA ILE A 155 6.95 8.51 4.39
C ILE A 155 6.03 8.46 3.18
N PHE A 156 4.77 8.08 3.40
CA PHE A 156 3.71 8.08 2.40
C PHE A 156 2.36 8.33 3.09
N GLU A 157 1.50 9.13 2.47
CA GLU A 157 0.11 9.34 2.89
C GLU A 157 -0.79 9.12 1.67
N PHE A 158 -1.86 8.37 1.86
CA PHE A 158 -2.91 8.19 0.87
C PHE A 158 -4.18 8.91 1.33
N LYS A 159 -4.87 9.54 0.38
CA LYS A 159 -6.21 10.09 0.55
C LYS A 159 -7.03 9.69 -0.67
N ALA A 160 -8.13 8.98 -0.45
CA ALA A 160 -9.06 8.66 -1.51
C ALA A 160 -9.67 9.96 -2.09
N PRO A 161 -10.08 9.98 -3.37
CA PRO A 161 -10.74 11.14 -3.95
C PRO A 161 -12.02 11.44 -3.17
N GLN A 162 -12.27 12.73 -2.89
CA GLN A 162 -13.55 13.12 -2.32
C GLN A 162 -14.65 12.81 -3.34
N SER A 163 -15.67 12.05 -2.91
CA SER A 163 -16.87 11.84 -3.74
C SER A 163 -17.57 13.18 -3.91
N THR A 164 -17.37 13.84 -5.05
CA THR A 164 -18.16 15.01 -5.44
C THR A 164 -19.61 14.55 -5.61
N THR A 165 -20.46 14.93 -4.67
CA THR A 165 -21.89 14.57 -4.65
C THR A 165 -22.67 15.43 -5.63
#